data_AF-A0A3B9XIV3-F1
#
_entry.id   AF-A0A3B9XIV3-F1
#
_cell.length_a   1.000
_cell.length_b   1.000
_cell.length_c   1.000
_cell.angle_alpha   90.00
_cell.angle_beta   90.00
_cell.angle_gamma   90.00
#
_symmetry.space_group_name_H-M   'P 1'
#
loop_
_entity.id
_entity.type
_entity.pdbx_description
1 polymer ?
#
loop_
_entity_poly.entity_id
_entity_poly.type
_entity_poly.pdbx_seq_one_letter_code
_entity_poly.pdbx_strand_id
1 'polypeptide(L)'
;MSPVTGYSSLYGFYYGLDGRADFEIAPQWQLGVGGGLALSDLESDKSKFELVVGPTYNFSEDFSNSFFVGFGVGYSNRYPTFEDTEKAFGYVDFGKRFLISEEYNLSYKPTVSVRYSEGKSSFMVSPLSFSMSF
;
A
#
# COMPACT_ATOMS: atom_id res chain seq x y z
N MET A 1 34.92 -14.14 -8.28
CA MET A 1 33.50 -14.12 -7.90
C MET A 1 32.85 -13.01 -8.71
N SER A 2 32.07 -13.36 -9.73
CA SER A 2 31.36 -12.35 -10.54
C SER A 2 30.19 -11.81 -9.73
N PRO A 3 29.95 -10.49 -9.69
CA PRO A 3 28.78 -9.94 -9.05
C PRO A 3 27.53 -10.44 -9.78
N VAL A 4 26.61 -11.06 -9.05
CA VAL A 4 25.28 -11.38 -9.55
C VAL A 4 24.51 -10.07 -9.62
N THR A 5 24.58 -9.39 -10.76
CA THR A 5 23.75 -8.22 -11.06
C THR A 5 22.31 -8.71 -11.21
N GLY A 6 21.56 -8.73 -10.10
CA GLY A 6 20.13 -9.01 -10.09
C GLY A 6 19.39 -7.85 -10.77
N TYR A 7 19.17 -7.96 -12.07
CA TYR A 7 18.27 -7.05 -12.78
C TYR A 7 16.85 -7.24 -12.22
N SER A 8 16.39 -6.35 -11.35
CA SER A 8 14.96 -6.28 -11.03
C SER A 8 14.25 -5.69 -12.24
N SER A 9 13.53 -6.50 -13.02
CA SER A 9 12.71 -5.99 -14.12
C SER A 9 11.56 -5.18 -13.51
N LEU A 10 11.65 -3.85 -13.60
CA LEU A 10 10.56 -2.95 -13.24
C LEU A 10 9.35 -3.29 -14.12
N TYR A 11 8.31 -3.86 -13.52
CA TYR A 11 7.19 -4.44 -14.27
C TYR A 11 6.03 -3.44 -14.49
N GLY A 12 6.03 -2.29 -13.84
CA GLY A 12 5.05 -1.24 -14.12
C GLY A 12 4.90 -0.18 -13.04
N PHE A 13 4.20 0.89 -13.42
CA PHE A 13 3.69 1.95 -12.55
C PHE A 13 2.17 1.84 -12.47
N TYR A 14 1.64 2.03 -11.26
CA TYR A 14 0.20 1.95 -10.97
C TYR A 14 -0.26 3.20 -10.22
N TYR A 15 -1.51 3.59 -10.43
CA TYR A 15 -2.20 4.59 -9.63
C TYR A 15 -3.25 3.92 -8.75
N GLY A 16 -3.26 4.25 -7.46
CA GLY A 16 -4.11 3.59 -6.47
C GLY A 16 -5.15 4.49 -5.82
N LEU A 17 -6.29 3.90 -5.48
CA LEU A 17 -7.24 4.40 -4.48
C LEU A 17 -7.31 3.37 -3.35
N ASP A 18 -6.95 3.75 -2.12
CA ASP A 18 -6.89 2.81 -1.00
C ASP A 18 -7.67 3.29 0.24
N GLY A 19 -8.17 2.34 1.01
CA GLY A 19 -8.73 2.54 2.34
C GLY A 19 -8.10 1.57 3.35
N ARG A 20 -7.80 2.04 4.56
CA ARG A 20 -7.19 1.23 5.62
C ARG A 20 -7.83 1.48 6.99
N ALA A 21 -8.00 0.42 7.77
CA ALA A 21 -8.25 0.49 9.20
C ALA A 21 -6.93 0.23 9.93
N ASP A 22 -6.48 1.18 10.75
CA ASP A 22 -5.23 1.13 11.50
C ASP A 22 -5.54 1.00 13.01
N PHE A 23 -4.93 0.04 13.68
CA PHE A 23 -5.08 -0.21 15.12
C PHE A 23 -3.77 0.09 15.82
N GLU A 24 -3.80 0.91 16.88
CA GLU A 24 -2.61 1.14 17.69
C GLU A 24 -2.19 -0.12 18.45
N ILE A 25 -0.92 -0.52 18.31
CA ILE A 25 -0.37 -1.71 18.98
C ILE A 25 0.80 -1.38 19.92
N ALA A 26 1.46 -0.24 19.71
CA ALA A 26 2.51 0.30 20.56
C ALA A 26 2.70 1.80 20.21
N PRO A 27 3.45 2.57 21.04
CA PRO A 27 3.84 3.92 20.66
C PRO A 27 4.48 3.90 19.28
N GLN A 28 4.04 4.80 18.39
CA GLN A 28 4.50 4.91 17.00
C GLN A 28 4.14 3.74 16.07
N TRP A 29 3.58 2.63 16.56
CA TRP A 29 3.26 1.46 15.74
C TRP A 29 1.76 1.21 15.64
N GLN A 30 1.31 1.00 14.41
CA GLN A 30 -0.06 0.57 14.12
C GLN A 30 -0.06 -0.69 13.28
N LEU A 31 -0.97 -1.61 13.54
CA LEU A 31 -1.28 -2.71 12.65
C LEU A 31 -2.45 -2.29 11.75
N GLY A 32 -2.29 -2.37 10.44
CA GLY A 32 -3.36 -1.97 9.54
C GLY A 32 -3.79 -3.08 8.57
N VAL A 33 -5.09 -3.11 8.29
CA VAL A 33 -5.72 -3.95 7.26
C VAL A 33 -6.47 -3.01 6.32
N GLY A 34 -6.32 -3.21 5.02
CA GLY A 34 -6.94 -2.33 4.04
C GLY A 34 -7.14 -2.99 2.71
N GLY A 35 -7.68 -2.22 1.78
CA GLY A 35 -7.80 -2.62 0.40
C GLY A 35 -7.98 -1.43 -0.52
N GLY A 36 -7.83 -1.68 -1.80
CA GLY A 36 -7.82 -0.61 -2.79
C GLY A 36 -7.97 -1.12 -4.21
N LEU A 37 -7.96 -0.16 -5.13
CA LEU A 37 -7.96 -0.40 -6.56
C LEU A 37 -6.66 0.14 -7.15
N ALA A 38 -5.88 -0.74 -7.78
CA ALA A 38 -4.73 -0.37 -8.56
C ALA A 38 -5.10 -0.32 -10.05
N LEU A 39 -4.87 0.85 -10.66
CA LEU A 39 -5.06 1.14 -12.08
C LEU A 39 -3.71 1.14 -12.77
N SER A 40 -3.60 0.51 -13.95
CA SER A 40 -2.38 0.50 -14.74
C SER A 40 -2.59 1.24 -16.06
N ASP A 41 -1.67 2.14 -16.41
CA ASP A 41 -1.68 2.81 -17.71
C ASP A 41 -1.39 1.85 -18.89
N LEU A 42 -0.80 0.68 -18.61
CA LEU A 42 -0.34 -0.27 -19.63
C LEU A 42 -1.38 -1.34 -20.01
N GLU A 43 -2.32 -1.64 -19.11
CA GLU A 43 -3.43 -2.58 -19.34
C GLU A 43 -4.76 -1.84 -19.14
N SER A 44 -5.16 -1.02 -20.14
CA SER A 44 -6.24 -0.02 -20.03
C SER A 44 -7.60 -0.54 -19.54
N ASP A 45 -7.83 -1.84 -19.62
CA ASP A 45 -9.13 -2.45 -19.34
C ASP A 45 -9.13 -3.32 -18.06
N LYS A 46 -8.04 -3.33 -17.28
CA LYS A 46 -7.91 -4.21 -16.10
C LYS A 46 -7.45 -3.44 -14.87
N SER A 47 -8.39 -3.14 -13.99
CA SER A 47 -8.07 -2.75 -12.62
C SER A 47 -7.76 -3.99 -11.77
N LYS A 48 -6.97 -3.81 -10.72
CA LYS A 48 -6.73 -4.85 -9.71
C LYS A 48 -7.36 -4.42 -8.40
N PHE A 49 -8.16 -5.29 -7.82
CA PHE A 49 -8.57 -5.15 -6.43
C PHE A 49 -7.49 -5.75 -5.54
N GLU A 50 -7.17 -5.05 -4.46
CA GLU A 50 -6.08 -5.42 -3.57
C GLU A 50 -6.55 -5.41 -2.14
N LEU A 51 -6.06 -6.39 -1.37
CA LEU A 51 -6.17 -6.46 0.07
C LEU A 51 -4.76 -6.45 0.65
N VAL A 52 -4.55 -5.69 1.71
CA VAL A 52 -3.24 -5.55 2.35
C VAL A 52 -3.36 -5.67 3.86
N VAL A 53 -2.34 -6.23 4.48
CA VAL A 53 -2.16 -6.26 5.94
C VAL A 53 -0.70 -6.03 6.28
N GLY A 54 -0.44 -5.29 7.35
CA GLY A 54 0.92 -5.11 7.85
C GLY A 54 1.06 -4.01 8.89
N PRO A 55 2.19 -3.98 9.62
CA PRO A 55 2.51 -2.89 10.52
C PRO A 55 2.86 -1.60 9.76
N THR A 56 2.67 -0.48 10.43
CA THR A 56 3.09 0.86 10.04
C THR A 56 3.80 1.51 11.21
N TYR A 57 5.00 2.01 10.97
CA TYR A 57 5.75 2.86 11.88
C TYR A 57 5.50 4.33 11.54
N ASN A 58 5.11 5.13 12.53
CA ASN A 58 4.90 6.56 12.45
C ASN A 58 6.09 7.27 13.12
N PHE A 59 6.72 8.23 12.45
CA PHE A 59 7.82 9.01 13.02
C PHE A 59 7.39 9.97 14.17
N SER A 60 6.08 10.09 14.42
CA SER A 60 5.47 10.84 15.50
C SER A 60 4.46 9.97 16.25
N GLU A 61 4.33 10.19 17.56
CA GLU A 61 3.23 9.61 18.36
C GLU A 61 1.88 10.23 18.01
N ASP A 62 1.88 11.47 17.52
CA ASP A 62 0.71 12.04 16.85
C ASP A 62 0.58 11.45 15.44
N PHE A 63 -0.17 10.36 15.34
CA PHE A 63 -0.41 9.67 14.08
C PHE A 63 -1.17 10.52 13.08
N SER A 64 -1.93 11.51 13.53
CA SER A 64 -2.77 12.33 12.65
C SER A 64 -1.96 13.19 11.68
N ASN A 65 -0.69 13.49 12.03
CA ASN A 65 0.20 14.33 11.25
C ASN A 65 1.63 13.77 11.15
N SER A 66 1.78 12.46 10.96
CA SER A 66 3.09 11.82 10.91
C SER A 66 3.56 11.50 9.48
N PHE A 67 4.88 11.53 9.25
CA PHE A 67 5.46 10.70 8.19
C PHE A 67 5.39 9.23 8.63
N PHE A 68 5.31 8.29 7.69
CA PHE A 68 5.24 6.88 8.03
C PHE A 68 6.00 5.98 7.05
N VAL A 69 6.37 4.81 7.55
CA VAL A 69 6.80 3.67 6.75
C VAL A 69 5.94 2.47 7.12
N GLY A 70 5.30 1.86 6.12
CA GLY A 70 4.56 0.62 6.25
C GLY A 70 5.29 -0.53 5.55
N PHE A 71 5.05 -1.74 6.00
CA PHE A 71 5.46 -2.92 5.24
C PHE A 71 4.53 -4.08 5.56
N GLY A 72 4.41 -5.03 4.64
CA GLY A 72 3.53 -6.16 4.86
C GLY A 72 3.34 -7.02 3.64
N VAL A 73 2.22 -7.74 3.64
CA VAL A 73 1.80 -8.61 2.57
C VAL A 73 0.44 -8.19 2.06
N GLY A 74 0.23 -8.36 0.77
CA GLY A 74 -1.04 -8.14 0.12
C GLY A 74 -1.37 -9.24 -0.84
N TYR A 75 -2.62 -9.22 -1.27
CA TYR A 75 -3.20 -10.11 -2.25
C TYR A 75 -3.90 -9.25 -3.29
N SER A 76 -3.59 -9.47 -4.57
CA SER A 76 -4.23 -8.78 -5.70
C SER A 76 -5.01 -9.77 -6.55
N ASN A 77 -6.19 -9.37 -7.00
CA ASN A 77 -6.98 -10.08 -8.00
C ASN A 77 -7.41 -9.11 -9.10
N ARG A 78 -7.56 -9.60 -10.33
CA ARG A 78 -8.07 -8.81 -11.45
C ARG A 78 -9.57 -8.53 -11.24
N TYR A 79 -10.00 -7.35 -11.65
CA TYR A 79 -11.38 -6.92 -11.62
C TYR A 79 -11.78 -6.43 -13.03
N PRO A 80 -13.02 -6.72 -13.52
CA PRO A 80 -14.14 -7.42 -12.87
C PRO A 80 -14.13 -8.94 -13.03
N THR A 81 -13.29 -9.48 -13.92
CA THR A 81 -13.10 -10.93 -14.06
C THR A 81 -12.17 -11.42 -12.96
N PHE A 82 -12.72 -12.09 -11.95
CA PHE A 82 -11.98 -12.84 -10.93
C PHE A 82 -11.26 -14.08 -11.51
N GLU A 83 -10.74 -13.99 -12.72
CA GLU A 83 -9.99 -15.06 -13.38
C GLU A 83 -8.59 -15.17 -12.76
N ASP A 84 -8.39 -16.22 -11.95
CA ASP A 84 -7.20 -17.02 -11.58
C ASP A 84 -5.79 -16.40 -11.67
N THR A 85 -5.66 -15.08 -11.58
CA THR A 85 -4.37 -14.42 -11.41
C THR A 85 -4.28 -13.88 -9.99
N GLU A 86 -4.55 -14.75 -9.02
CA GLU A 86 -4.30 -14.51 -7.61
C GLU A 86 -2.79 -14.28 -7.42
N LYS A 87 -2.39 -13.08 -6.99
CA LYS A 87 -0.98 -12.81 -6.70
C LYS A 87 -0.82 -12.24 -5.31
N ALA A 88 -0.17 -13.02 -4.45
CA ALA A 88 0.41 -12.51 -3.22
C ALA A 88 1.61 -11.62 -3.56
N PHE A 89 1.78 -10.53 -2.81
CA PHE A 89 2.90 -9.63 -2.95
C PHE A 89 3.36 -9.12 -1.59
N GLY A 90 4.66 -8.91 -1.44
CA GLY A 90 5.21 -8.10 -0.34
C GLY A 90 5.18 -6.63 -0.74
N TYR A 91 5.01 -5.74 0.22
CA TYR A 91 5.07 -4.31 -0.03
C TYR A 91 5.84 -3.56 1.05
N VAL A 92 6.38 -2.39 0.66
CA VAL A 92 6.87 -1.35 1.55
C VAL A 92 6.24 -0.03 1.11
N ASP A 93 5.61 0.66 2.04
CA ASP A 93 4.90 1.91 1.84
C ASP A 93 5.63 3.06 2.52
N PHE A 94 5.60 4.23 1.89
CA PHE A 94 6.11 5.48 2.43
C PHE A 94 5.09 6.59 2.17
N GLY A 95 4.87 7.47 3.14
CA GLY A 95 3.94 8.57 2.94
C GLY A 95 3.89 9.55 4.10
N LYS A 96 2.91 10.45 4.01
CA LYS A 96 2.59 11.40 5.08
C LYS A 96 1.10 11.38 5.37
N ARG A 97 0.75 11.45 6.65
CA ARG A 97 -0.61 11.55 7.14
C ARG A 97 -1.01 13.01 7.32
N PHE A 98 -2.28 13.28 7.03
CA PHE A 98 -2.96 14.55 7.26
C PHE A 98 -4.32 14.25 7.88
N LEU A 99 -4.57 14.80 9.06
CA LEU A 99 -5.85 14.71 9.74
C LEU A 99 -6.94 15.39 8.91
N ILE A 100 -8.04 14.67 8.67
CA ILE A 100 -9.24 15.22 8.03
C ILE A 100 -10.30 15.50 9.10
N SER A 101 -10.50 14.56 10.03
CA SER A 101 -11.50 14.67 11.09
C SER A 101 -11.03 13.98 12.36
N GLU A 102 -11.01 14.73 13.46
CA GLU A 102 -10.77 14.21 14.81
C GLU A 102 -11.92 13.34 15.30
N GLU A 103 -13.17 13.73 15.01
CA GLU A 103 -14.37 13.01 15.45
C GLU A 103 -14.38 11.56 14.97
N TYR A 104 -13.92 11.33 13.74
CA TYR A 104 -13.90 10.01 13.12
C TYR A 104 -12.50 9.38 13.05
N ASN A 105 -11.48 10.00 13.66
CA ASN A 105 -10.07 9.59 13.53
C ASN A 105 -9.65 9.31 12.07
N LEU A 106 -10.17 10.13 11.15
CA LEU A 106 -10.01 9.94 9.71
C LEU A 106 -8.82 10.78 9.22
N SER A 107 -7.90 10.13 8.51
CA SER A 107 -6.72 10.76 7.93
C SER A 107 -6.61 10.49 6.43
N TYR A 108 -6.12 11.48 5.70
CA TYR A 108 -5.67 11.37 4.32
C TYR A 108 -4.17 11.04 4.32
N LYS A 109 -3.76 10.06 3.51
CA LYS A 109 -2.42 9.47 3.54
C LYS A 109 -1.88 9.16 2.14
N PRO A 110 -1.51 10.17 1.33
CA PRO A 110 -0.87 9.91 0.04
C PRO A 110 0.35 9.00 0.23
N THR A 111 0.39 7.92 -0.54
CA THR A 111 1.31 6.80 -0.33
C THR A 111 2.05 6.45 -1.61
N VAL A 112 3.33 6.11 -1.47
CA VAL A 112 4.11 5.44 -2.50
C VAL A 112 4.47 4.05 -1.99
N SER A 113 4.15 3.03 -2.79
CA SER A 113 4.36 1.63 -2.46
C SER A 113 5.35 1.00 -3.43
N VAL A 114 6.34 0.29 -2.89
CA VAL A 114 7.19 -0.63 -3.65
C VAL A 114 6.70 -2.03 -3.38
N ARG A 115 6.40 -2.78 -4.44
CA ARG A 115 5.82 -4.11 -4.36
C ARG A 115 6.74 -5.13 -4.97
N TYR A 116 6.72 -6.34 -4.42
CA TYR A 116 7.47 -7.47 -4.94
C TYR A 116 6.59 -8.72 -4.99
N SER A 117 6.52 -9.35 -6.15
CA SER A 117 5.79 -10.60 -6.38
C SER A 117 6.52 -11.40 -7.46
N GLU A 118 6.74 -12.70 -7.22
CA GLU A 118 7.29 -13.64 -8.22
C GLU A 118 8.58 -13.16 -8.92
N GLY A 119 9.51 -12.51 -8.19
CA GLY A 119 10.76 -12.02 -8.78
C GLY A 119 10.64 -10.67 -9.51
N LYS A 120 9.47 -10.04 -9.52
CA LYS A 120 9.21 -8.76 -10.18
C LYS A 120 8.89 -7.67 -9.16
N SER A 121 9.40 -6.47 -9.42
CA SER A 121 9.10 -5.28 -8.64
C SER A 121 8.21 -4.32 -9.41
N SER A 122 7.30 -3.66 -8.70
CA SER A 122 6.46 -2.59 -9.26
C SER A 122 6.30 -1.44 -8.28
N PHE A 123 5.98 -0.26 -8.80
CA PHE A 123 5.68 0.93 -8.00
C PHE A 123 4.19 1.25 -8.11
N MET A 124 3.56 1.56 -6.98
CA MET A 124 2.23 2.15 -6.95
C MET A 124 2.31 3.52 -6.28
N VAL A 125 1.65 4.50 -6.87
CA VAL A 125 1.39 5.79 -6.25
C VAL A 125 -0.09 5.89 -5.96
N SER A 126 -0.46 6.05 -4.69
CA SER A 126 -1.83 6.25 -4.25
C SER A 126 -2.02 7.67 -3.78
N PRO A 127 -2.38 8.59 -4.70
CA PRO A 127 -2.68 9.96 -4.31
C PRO A 127 -3.97 10.04 -3.52
N LEU A 128 -4.87 9.06 -3.61
CA LEU A 128 -6.09 8.99 -2.82
C LEU A 128 -6.00 7.77 -1.90
N SER A 129 -5.59 8.00 -0.66
CA SER A 129 -5.54 6.93 0.34
C SER A 129 -6.01 7.48 1.67
N PHE A 130 -6.93 6.75 2.29
CA PHE A 130 -7.59 7.16 3.53
C PHE A 130 -7.37 6.10 4.60
N SER A 131 -7.17 6.53 5.84
CA SER A 131 -7.15 5.63 6.98
C SER A 131 -8.03 6.11 8.11
N MET A 132 -8.70 5.18 8.76
CA MET A 132 -9.37 5.39 10.04
C MET A 132 -8.55 4.69 11.13
N SER A 133 -8.25 5.39 12.23
CA SER A 133 -7.48 4.83 13.36
C SER A 133 -8.37 4.50 14.56
N PHE A 134 -8.05 3.41 15.26
CA PHE A 134 -8.72 2.90 16.46
C PHE A 134 -7.76 2.65 17.62
#